data_AF-A0A9D7RZV1-F1
#
_entry.id   AF-A0A9D7RZV1-F1
#
_cell.length_a   1.000
_cell.length_b   1.000
_cell.length_c   1.000
_cell.angle_alpha   90.00
_cell.angle_beta   90.00
_cell.angle_gamma   90.00
#
_symmetry.space_group_name_H-M   'P 1'
#
loop_
_entity.id
_entity.type
_entity.pdbx_description
1 polymer ?
#
loop_
_entity_poly.entity_id
_entity_poly.type
_entity_poly.pdbx_seq_one_letter_code
_entity_poly.pdbx_strand_id
1 'polypeptide(L)'
;MATSNLPADPAARIREDRAIGRAVRILERRLRTPGPQVCDVADAGALLRLDLAAEDREHFVALFLDGRHCLIASERLFSGSIAGAQVSPRVVLRRALHHNAAAVIVAHNHPSGNRAPSAMDYDLTEALQTALALIDVRLMDHLIVGRGEPFSFARTGFLSRTGGGAAQPEHKPAPTKAKPRQRRAEVAA
;
A
#
# COMPACT_ATOMS: atom_id res chain seq x y z
N MET A 1 -62.20 13.15 10.47
CA MET A 1 -61.44 14.35 10.85
C MET A 1 -60.16 14.36 10.03
N ALA A 2 -60.13 15.17 8.96
CA ALA A 2 -59.00 15.23 8.03
C ALA A 2 -57.90 16.13 8.61
N THR A 3 -56.74 15.55 8.94
CA THR A 3 -55.54 16.32 9.27
C THR A 3 -55.03 16.95 7.96
N SER A 4 -55.36 18.22 7.76
CA SER A 4 -54.88 19.01 6.62
C SER A 4 -53.36 19.19 6.73
N ASN A 5 -52.61 18.42 5.94
CA ASN A 5 -51.22 18.70 5.64
C ASN A 5 -51.16 19.87 4.64
N LEU A 6 -51.47 21.09 5.11
CA LEU A 6 -51.30 22.29 4.30
C LEU A 6 -49.80 22.48 4.05
N PRO A 7 -49.37 22.76 2.81
CA PRO A 7 -47.95 22.92 2.50
C PRO A 7 -47.41 24.11 3.30
N ALA A 8 -46.26 23.93 3.95
CA ALA A 8 -45.49 25.02 4.55
C ALA A 8 -45.49 26.25 3.61
N ASP A 9 -45.76 27.43 4.17
CA ASP A 9 -45.81 28.73 3.47
C ASP A 9 -44.86 28.73 2.25
N PRO A 10 -45.35 28.95 1.02
CA PRO A 10 -44.51 28.91 -0.18
C PRO A 10 -43.27 29.80 -0.07
N ALA A 11 -43.38 30.95 0.61
CA ALA A 11 -42.25 31.83 0.85
C ALA A 11 -41.26 31.24 1.86
N ALA A 12 -41.72 30.49 2.86
CA ALA A 12 -40.87 29.75 3.79
C ALA A 12 -40.08 28.64 3.08
N ARG A 13 -40.73 27.83 2.23
CA ARG A 13 -40.06 26.80 1.43
C ARG A 13 -38.95 27.40 0.55
N ILE A 14 -39.22 28.52 -0.13
CA ILE A 14 -38.20 29.20 -0.95
C ILE A 14 -37.00 29.66 -0.12
N ARG A 15 -37.22 30.13 1.12
CA ARG A 15 -36.14 30.52 2.04
C ARG A 15 -35.35 29.30 2.53
N GLU A 16 -36.04 28.22 2.88
CA GLU A 16 -35.44 26.95 3.31
C GLU A 16 -34.60 26.34 2.19
N ASP A 17 -35.14 26.24 0.97
CA ASP A 17 -34.43 25.74 -0.20
C ASP A 17 -33.17 26.57 -0.51
N ARG A 18 -33.26 27.89 -0.35
CA ARG A 18 -32.10 28.78 -0.49
C ARG A 18 -31.06 28.54 0.61
N ALA A 19 -31.48 28.31 1.85
CA ALA A 19 -30.59 28.00 2.96
C ALA A 19 -29.90 26.64 2.76
N ILE A 20 -30.66 25.60 2.38
CA ILE A 20 -30.15 24.27 2.05
C ILE A 20 -29.15 24.38 0.90
N GLY A 21 -29.51 25.02 -0.21
CA GLY A 21 -28.63 25.18 -1.36
C GLY A 21 -27.36 25.98 -1.06
N ARG A 22 -27.37 26.85 -0.05
CA ARG A 22 -26.17 27.57 0.42
C ARG A 22 -25.33 26.68 1.35
N ALA A 23 -25.97 25.92 2.23
CA ALA A 23 -25.31 24.95 3.10
C ALA A 23 -24.60 23.85 2.29
N VAL A 24 -25.26 23.28 1.27
CA VAL A 24 -24.68 22.29 0.35
C VAL A 24 -23.42 22.83 -0.32
N ARG A 25 -23.45 24.04 -0.89
CA ARG A 25 -22.25 24.67 -1.50
C ARG A 25 -21.12 24.94 -0.51
N ILE A 26 -21.44 25.22 0.76
CA ILE A 26 -20.42 25.33 1.80
C ILE A 26 -19.83 23.95 2.11
N LEU A 27 -20.68 22.93 2.21
CA LEU A 27 -20.30 21.55 2.41
C LEU A 27 -19.41 21.05 1.27
N GLU A 28 -19.79 21.24 0.02
CA GLU A 28 -19.00 20.87 -1.17
C GLU A 28 -17.59 21.45 -1.16
N ARG A 29 -17.42 22.71 -0.72
CA ARG A 29 -16.09 23.33 -0.56
C ARG A 29 -15.27 22.78 0.60
N ARG A 30 -15.93 22.15 1.59
CA ARG A 30 -15.31 21.53 2.76
C ARG A 30 -15.10 20.03 2.58
N LEU A 31 -15.80 19.39 1.64
CA LEU A 31 -15.55 18.00 1.28
C LEU A 31 -14.10 17.90 0.81
N ARG A 32 -13.38 16.89 1.31
CA ARG A 32 -12.00 16.63 0.88
C ARG A 32 -12.04 16.35 -0.62
N THR A 33 -11.25 17.10 -1.38
CA THR A 33 -10.91 16.71 -2.74
C THR A 33 -10.15 15.38 -2.65
N PRO A 34 -10.58 14.32 -3.36
CA PRO A 34 -9.83 13.08 -3.43
C PRO A 34 -8.39 13.36 -3.86
N GLY A 35 -7.42 12.68 -3.26
CA GLY A 35 -6.04 12.76 -3.71
C GLY A 35 -5.86 12.18 -5.12
N PRO A 36 -4.64 12.27 -5.68
CA PRO A 36 -4.35 11.67 -6.97
C PRO A 36 -4.70 10.19 -6.97
N GLN A 37 -5.33 9.72 -8.05
CA GLN A 37 -5.63 8.31 -8.23
C GLN A 37 -4.36 7.56 -8.62
N VAL A 38 -4.16 6.39 -8.03
CA VAL A 38 -3.01 5.51 -8.30
C VAL A 38 -3.50 4.26 -9.01
N CYS A 39 -3.37 4.22 -10.32
CA CYS A 39 -3.88 3.14 -11.17
C CYS A 39 -2.81 2.11 -11.50
N ASP A 40 -1.54 2.52 -11.56
CA ASP A 40 -0.43 1.66 -11.92
C ASP A 40 0.89 2.00 -11.20
N VAL A 41 1.95 1.26 -11.57
CA VAL A 41 3.31 1.42 -11.05
C VAL A 41 3.92 2.76 -11.47
N ALA A 42 3.53 3.32 -12.62
CA ALA A 42 4.04 4.61 -13.07
C ALA A 42 3.47 5.74 -12.21
N ASP A 43 2.18 5.70 -11.89
CA ASP A 43 1.52 6.64 -10.97
C ASP A 43 2.17 6.59 -9.58
N ALA A 44 2.29 5.39 -9.01
CA ALA A 44 2.93 5.19 -7.72
C ALA A 44 4.40 5.62 -7.75
N GLY A 45 5.14 5.24 -8.80
CA GLY A 45 6.53 5.62 -9.00
C GLY A 45 6.74 7.12 -9.16
N ALA A 46 5.80 7.84 -9.77
CA ALA A 46 5.86 9.30 -9.90
C ALA A 46 5.72 9.98 -8.53
N LEU A 47 4.77 9.54 -7.71
CA LEU A 47 4.60 10.03 -6.33
C LEU A 47 5.85 9.74 -5.49
N LEU A 48 6.37 8.52 -5.58
CA LEU A 48 7.51 8.08 -4.78
C LEU A 48 8.84 8.68 -5.21
N ARG A 49 9.01 9.02 -6.50
CA ARG A 49 10.25 9.69 -6.96
C ARG A 49 10.43 11.07 -6.37
N LEU A 50 9.34 11.81 -6.14
CA LEU A 50 9.42 13.10 -5.44
C LEU A 50 9.94 12.93 -4.01
N ASP A 51 9.57 11.82 -3.36
CA ASP A 51 9.92 11.54 -1.97
C ASP A 51 11.25 10.80 -1.79
N LEU A 52 11.74 10.05 -2.78
CA LEU A 52 12.85 9.09 -2.59
C LEU A 52 14.04 9.27 -3.52
N ALA A 53 13.93 10.02 -4.62
CA ALA A 53 14.95 9.99 -5.68
C ALA A 53 16.31 10.61 -5.30
N ALA A 54 16.34 11.52 -4.32
CA ALA A 54 17.54 12.24 -3.91
C ALA A 54 18.10 11.82 -2.54
N GLU A 55 17.50 10.80 -1.91
CA GLU A 55 17.87 10.41 -0.56
C GLU A 55 19.09 9.48 -0.57
N ASP A 56 20.09 9.81 0.26
CA ASP A 56 21.34 9.05 0.43
C ASP A 56 21.20 7.87 1.40
N ARG A 57 20.04 7.77 2.05
CA ARG A 57 19.66 6.72 2.99
C ARG A 57 18.49 5.90 2.46
N GLU A 58 18.40 4.67 2.94
CA GLU A 58 17.22 3.85 2.73
C GLU A 58 16.05 4.42 3.52
N HIS A 59 14.93 4.61 2.84
CA HIS A 59 13.66 5.03 3.41
C HIS A 59 12.59 4.05 3.00
N PHE A 60 11.73 3.71 3.96
CA PHE A 60 10.54 2.91 3.71
C PHE A 60 9.32 3.82 3.75
N VAL A 61 8.59 3.90 2.64
CA VAL A 61 7.42 4.73 2.43
C VAL A 61 6.18 3.87 2.27
N ALA A 62 5.06 4.32 2.82
CA ALA A 62 3.74 3.74 2.58
C ALA A 62 2.81 4.80 1.99
N LEU A 63 2.16 4.45 0.89
CA LEU A 63 1.05 5.18 0.30
C LEU A 63 -0.25 4.51 0.78
N PHE A 64 -1.09 5.27 1.47
CA PHE A 64 -2.38 4.82 1.97
C PHE A 64 -3.47 5.27 1.01
N LEU A 65 -4.29 4.33 0.53
CA LEU A 65 -5.26 4.55 -0.52
C LEU A 65 -6.68 4.24 -0.05
N ASP A 66 -7.66 4.97 -0.59
CA ASP A 66 -9.07 4.66 -0.39
C ASP A 66 -9.56 3.52 -1.32
N GLY A 67 -10.85 3.17 -1.23
CA GLY A 67 -11.45 2.11 -2.04
C GLY A 67 -11.51 2.39 -3.54
N ARG A 68 -11.22 3.62 -3.99
CA ARG A 68 -11.08 4.00 -5.41
C ARG A 68 -9.62 4.11 -5.84
N HIS A 69 -8.71 3.70 -4.96
CA HIS A 69 -7.26 3.86 -5.09
C HIS A 69 -6.81 5.32 -5.19
N CYS A 70 -7.55 6.25 -4.57
CA CYS A 70 -7.10 7.64 -4.42
C CYS A 70 -6.20 7.75 -3.19
N LEU A 71 -5.10 8.51 -3.34
CA LEU A 71 -4.15 8.75 -2.26
C LEU A 71 -4.81 9.50 -1.09
N ILE A 72 -4.80 8.88 0.08
CA ILE A 72 -5.20 9.50 1.35
C ILE A 72 -3.99 10.21 1.97
N ALA A 73 -2.86 9.49 2.05
CA ALA A 73 -1.62 9.97 2.65
C ALA A 73 -0.38 9.22 2.12
N SER A 74 0.76 9.91 2.06
CA SER A 74 2.10 9.34 1.86
C SER A 74 2.90 9.52 3.15
N GLU A 75 3.50 8.45 3.67
CA GLU A 75 4.32 8.53 4.88
C GLU A 75 5.65 7.80 4.75
N ARG A 76 6.73 8.48 5.14
CA ARG A 76 8.02 7.85 5.44
C ARG A 76 7.94 7.20 6.83
N LEU A 77 7.82 5.87 6.86
CA LEU A 77 7.65 5.11 8.10
C LEU A 77 8.98 4.76 8.76
N PHE A 78 10.04 4.57 7.97
CA PHE A 78 11.38 4.24 8.46
C PHE A 78 12.44 4.95 7.63
N SER A 79 13.57 5.25 8.28
CA SER A 79 14.73 5.93 7.69
C SER A 79 16.02 5.33 8.26
N GLY A 80 16.99 4.99 7.41
CA GLY A 80 18.23 4.30 7.77
C GLY A 80 18.33 2.93 7.11
N SER A 81 19.46 2.22 7.24
CA SER A 81 19.63 0.93 6.56
C SER A 81 18.54 -0.07 6.97
N ILE A 82 17.76 -0.53 6.01
CA ILE A 82 16.81 -1.65 6.12
C ILE A 82 17.57 -2.91 6.53
N ALA A 83 18.88 -2.99 6.23
CA ALA A 83 19.79 -4.01 6.74
C ALA A 83 19.89 -4.08 8.28
N GLY A 84 19.50 -3.02 9.01
CA GLY A 84 19.53 -2.98 10.49
C GLY A 84 18.20 -2.60 11.16
N ALA A 85 17.33 -1.84 10.49
CA ALA A 85 16.03 -1.46 11.00
C ALA A 85 14.95 -2.38 10.42
N GLN A 86 14.52 -3.38 11.19
CA GLN A 86 13.41 -4.24 10.79
C GLN A 86 12.13 -3.41 10.63
N VAL A 87 11.70 -3.23 9.38
CA VAL A 87 10.38 -2.68 9.07
C VAL A 87 9.35 -3.59 9.72
N SER A 88 8.70 -3.09 10.78
CA SER A 88 7.72 -3.88 11.50
C SER A 88 6.36 -3.77 10.81
N PRO A 89 5.74 -4.89 10.36
CA PRO A 89 4.39 -4.87 9.80
C PRO A 89 3.37 -4.18 10.70
N ARG A 90 3.52 -4.30 12.03
CA ARG A 90 2.66 -3.64 13.03
C ARG A 90 2.56 -2.13 12.82
N VAL A 91 3.65 -1.48 12.43
CA VAL A 91 3.64 -0.03 12.20
C VAL A 91 2.79 0.30 10.96
N VAL A 92 2.98 -0.45 9.87
CA VAL A 92 2.19 -0.29 8.64
C VAL A 92 0.70 -0.50 8.91
N LEU A 93 0.34 -1.57 9.62
CA LEU A 93 -1.05 -1.86 10.01
C LEU A 93 -1.66 -0.72 10.83
N ARG A 94 -0.94 -0.24 11.85
CA ARG A 94 -1.40 0.87 12.69
C ARG A 94 -1.67 2.13 11.88
N ARG A 95 -0.81 2.44 10.90
CA ARG A 95 -0.98 3.62 10.03
C ARG A 95 -2.10 3.41 9.01
N ALA A 96 -2.25 2.21 8.46
CA ALA A 96 -3.36 1.88 7.56
C ALA A 96 -4.72 2.08 8.26
N LEU A 97 -4.87 1.57 9.48
CA LEU A 97 -6.08 1.78 10.29
C LEU A 97 -6.28 3.25 10.64
N HIS A 98 -5.22 3.97 11.00
CA HIS A 98 -5.30 5.40 11.32
C HIS A 98 -5.86 6.23 10.15
N HIS A 99 -5.49 5.87 8.91
CA HIS A 99 -5.96 6.55 7.70
C HIS A 99 -7.27 5.99 7.15
N ASN A 100 -7.83 4.93 7.75
CA ASN A 100 -8.94 4.16 7.17
C ASN A 100 -8.65 3.72 5.73
N ALA A 101 -7.41 3.29 5.47
CA ALA A 101 -6.98 2.86 4.15
C ALA A 101 -7.68 1.56 3.75
N ALA A 102 -8.18 1.48 2.51
CA ALA A 102 -8.64 0.23 1.92
C ALA A 102 -7.49 -0.55 1.27
N ALA A 103 -6.43 0.17 0.87
CA ALA A 103 -5.26 -0.42 0.25
C ALA A 103 -3.99 0.35 0.59
N VAL A 104 -2.85 -0.33 0.47
CA VAL A 104 -1.51 0.22 0.71
C VAL A 104 -0.58 -0.18 -0.42
N ILE A 105 0.24 0.77 -0.86
CA ILE A 105 1.45 0.49 -1.64
C ILE A 105 2.62 0.83 -0.73
N VAL A 106 3.57 -0.09 -0.60
CA VAL A 106 4.82 0.18 0.13
C VAL A 106 5.97 0.32 -0.85
N ALA A 107 6.98 1.08 -0.47
CA ALA A 107 8.16 1.25 -1.28
C ALA A 107 9.39 1.51 -0.43
N HIS A 108 10.55 1.13 -0.95
CA HIS A 108 11.81 1.62 -0.44
C HIS A 108 12.79 1.91 -1.57
N ASN A 109 13.75 2.79 -1.29
CA ASN A 109 14.87 3.03 -2.19
C ASN A 109 16.08 2.20 -1.77
N HIS A 110 16.92 1.84 -2.75
CA HIS A 110 18.28 1.39 -2.49
C HIS A 110 19.28 2.50 -2.87
N PRO A 111 20.10 3.02 -1.95
CA PRO A 111 21.12 4.03 -2.24
C PRO A 111 22.10 3.62 -3.33
N SER A 112 22.35 2.31 -3.48
CA SER A 112 23.15 1.75 -4.57
C SER A 112 22.56 1.98 -5.96
N GLY A 113 21.25 2.30 -6.04
CA GLY A 113 20.49 2.45 -7.26
C GLY A 113 20.05 1.12 -7.89
N ASN A 114 20.45 -0.03 -7.33
CA ASN A 114 20.01 -1.35 -7.76
C ASN A 114 18.56 -1.58 -7.35
N ARG A 115 17.73 -2.11 -8.25
CA ARG A 115 16.31 -2.36 -8.02
C ARG A 115 16.00 -3.83 -7.70
N ALA A 116 17.01 -4.70 -7.71
CA ALA A 116 16.84 -6.10 -7.42
C ALA A 116 16.45 -6.30 -5.94
N PRO A 117 15.36 -7.03 -5.65
CA PRO A 117 14.96 -7.34 -4.28
C PRO A 117 15.98 -8.26 -3.60
N SER A 118 16.22 -8.03 -2.32
CA SER A 118 16.90 -8.93 -1.41
C SER A 118 15.95 -10.02 -0.87
N ALA A 119 16.50 -11.05 -0.21
CA ALA A 119 15.67 -12.06 0.46
C ALA A 119 14.78 -11.46 1.55
N MET A 120 15.29 -10.46 2.29
CA MET A 120 14.51 -9.75 3.30
C MET A 120 13.32 -8.99 2.71
N ASP A 121 13.42 -8.50 1.48
CA ASP A 121 12.31 -7.83 0.82
C ASP A 121 11.18 -8.80 0.49
N TYR A 122 11.51 -10.03 0.07
CA TYR A 122 10.52 -11.09 -0.13
C TYR A 122 9.81 -11.44 1.19
N ASP A 123 10.58 -11.70 2.25
CA ASP A 123 10.04 -12.07 3.56
C ASP A 123 9.14 -10.95 4.12
N LEU A 124 9.58 -9.69 4.01
CA LEU A 124 8.79 -8.53 4.43
C LEU A 124 7.50 -8.38 3.61
N THR A 125 7.59 -8.57 2.29
CA THR A 125 6.43 -8.47 1.40
C THR A 125 5.36 -9.50 1.76
N GLU A 126 5.78 -10.75 1.99
CA GLU A 126 4.87 -11.84 2.37
C GLU A 126 4.25 -11.58 3.76
N ALA A 127 5.05 -11.14 4.73
CA ALA A 127 4.57 -10.79 6.06
C ALA A 127 3.55 -9.63 6.03
N LEU A 128 3.81 -8.60 5.22
CA LEU A 128 2.90 -7.46 5.04
C LEU A 128 1.60 -7.89 4.34
N GLN A 129 1.70 -8.70 3.27
CA GLN A 129 0.53 -9.20 2.57
C GLN A 129 -0.39 -9.97 3.53
N THR A 130 0.18 -10.88 4.30
CA THR A 130 -0.57 -11.69 5.27
C THR A 130 -1.19 -10.81 6.35
N ALA A 131 -0.42 -9.90 6.96
CA ALA A 131 -0.88 -9.10 8.07
C ALA A 131 -1.96 -8.06 7.67
N LEU A 132 -1.81 -7.42 6.51
CA LEU A 132 -2.79 -6.44 6.01
C LEU A 132 -4.11 -7.13 5.62
N ALA A 133 -4.05 -8.34 5.06
CA ALA A 133 -5.23 -9.12 4.72
C ALA A 133 -6.10 -9.46 5.95
N LEU A 134 -5.52 -9.59 7.15
CA LEU A 134 -6.25 -9.85 8.40
C LEU A 134 -7.13 -8.68 8.84
N ILE A 135 -6.90 -7.48 8.31
CA ILE A 135 -7.66 -6.26 8.62
C ILE A 135 -8.37 -5.70 7.38
N ASP A 136 -8.59 -6.55 6.37
CA ASP A 136 -9.24 -6.19 5.10
C ASP A 136 -8.55 -5.02 4.34
N VAL A 137 -7.25 -4.85 4.55
CA VAL A 137 -6.43 -3.89 3.80
C VAL A 137 -5.62 -4.64 2.75
N ARG A 138 -5.71 -4.19 1.50
CA ARG A 138 -4.97 -4.82 0.40
C ARG A 138 -3.56 -4.25 0.29
N LEU A 139 -2.53 -5.10 0.29
CA LEU A 139 -1.21 -4.73 -0.23
C LEU A 139 -1.27 -4.76 -1.77
N MET A 140 -1.33 -3.59 -2.40
CA MET A 140 -1.43 -3.48 -3.86
C MET A 140 -0.11 -3.73 -4.57
N ASP A 141 0.98 -3.19 -4.01
CA ASP A 141 2.32 -3.42 -4.52
C ASP A 141 3.37 -3.18 -3.44
N HIS A 142 4.57 -3.73 -3.68
CA HIS A 142 5.80 -3.33 -3.03
C HIS A 142 6.76 -2.87 -4.15
N LEU A 143 7.22 -1.62 -4.06
CA LEU A 143 8.10 -1.02 -5.05
C LEU A 143 9.52 -0.84 -4.54
N ILE A 144 10.51 -1.25 -5.34
CA ILE A 144 11.91 -0.92 -5.08
C ILE A 144 12.34 0.18 -6.05
N VAL A 145 12.61 1.35 -5.49
CA VAL A 145 12.96 2.56 -6.23
C VAL A 145 14.48 2.65 -6.36
N GLY A 146 14.93 2.79 -7.60
CA GLY A 146 16.35 2.96 -7.94
C GLY A 146 16.48 3.71 -9.26
N ARG A 147 17.55 3.46 -10.01
CA ARG A 147 17.73 4.11 -11.32
C ARG A 147 16.78 3.51 -12.36
N GLY A 148 15.91 4.33 -12.94
CA GLY A 148 14.93 3.92 -13.96
C GLY A 148 13.59 3.52 -13.36
N GLU A 149 12.79 2.71 -14.07
CA GLU A 149 11.46 2.26 -13.62
C GLU A 149 11.56 1.42 -12.33
N PRO A 150 10.68 1.61 -11.32
CA PRO A 150 10.72 0.80 -10.10
C PRO A 150 10.55 -0.70 -10.37
N PHE A 151 11.19 -1.54 -9.56
CA PHE A 151 10.81 -2.95 -9.50
C PHE A 151 9.47 -3.06 -8.77
N SER A 152 8.58 -3.94 -9.25
CA SER A 152 7.23 -4.14 -8.72
C SER A 152 7.00 -5.62 -8.44
N PHE A 153 6.73 -5.96 -7.18
CA PHE A 153 6.38 -7.32 -6.77
C PHE A 153 5.03 -7.77 -7.34
N ALA A 154 4.09 -6.84 -7.58
CA ALA A 154 2.83 -7.17 -8.24
C ALA A 154 3.03 -7.59 -9.70
N ARG A 155 3.95 -6.93 -10.42
CA ARG A 155 4.25 -7.26 -11.83
C ARG A 155 4.98 -8.59 -12.01
N THR A 156 5.70 -9.07 -11.00
CA THR A 156 6.33 -10.41 -11.04
C THR A 156 5.34 -11.54 -10.75
N GLY A 157 4.12 -11.22 -10.31
CA GLY A 157 3.14 -12.20 -9.85
C GLY A 157 3.40 -12.74 -8.44
N PHE A 158 4.35 -12.15 -7.70
CA PHE A 158 4.63 -12.54 -6.31
C PHE A 158 3.45 -12.21 -5.38
N LEU A 159 2.79 -11.06 -5.61
CA LEU A 159 1.60 -10.69 -4.86
C LEU A 159 0.33 -11.32 -5.45
N SER A 160 -0.32 -12.14 -4.65
CA SER A 160 -1.69 -12.62 -4.84
C SER A 160 -2.63 -11.47 -5.22
N ARG A 161 -3.30 -11.57 -6.38
CA ARG A 161 -4.27 -10.56 -6.85
C ARG A 161 -5.62 -10.65 -6.12
N THR A 162 -5.82 -11.64 -5.25
CA THR A 162 -7.07 -11.94 -4.57
C THR A 162 -7.31 -10.98 -3.41
N GLY A 163 -8.34 -10.14 -3.55
CA GLY A 163 -8.93 -9.41 -2.44
C GLY A 163 -9.82 -10.34 -1.60
N GLY A 164 -9.78 -10.16 -0.28
CA GLY A 164 -10.78 -10.59 0.70
C GLY A 164 -11.47 -11.93 0.45
N GLY A 165 -10.87 -13.02 0.92
CA GLY A 165 -11.49 -14.35 0.92
C GLY A 165 -10.46 -15.43 1.21
N ALA A 166 -10.53 -16.02 2.39
CA ALA A 166 -9.56 -16.98 2.89
C ALA A 166 -9.33 -18.16 1.93
N ALA A 167 -8.06 -18.36 1.56
CA ALA A 167 -7.50 -19.67 1.21
C ALA A 167 -6.06 -19.68 1.73
N GLN A 168 -5.78 -20.59 2.66
CA GLN A 168 -4.42 -20.80 3.18
C GLN A 168 -3.50 -21.23 2.03
N PRO A 169 -2.30 -20.66 1.87
CA PRO A 169 -1.36 -21.19 0.90
C PRO A 169 -0.72 -22.46 1.47
N GLU A 170 -0.81 -23.53 0.69
CA GLU A 170 -0.14 -24.80 0.96
C GLU A 170 1.38 -24.57 1.00
N HIS A 171 2.00 -24.95 2.13
CA HIS A 171 3.43 -24.80 2.36
C HIS A 171 4.22 -25.72 1.42
N LYS A 172 4.77 -25.17 0.33
CA LYS A 172 5.71 -25.90 -0.53
C LYS A 172 7.09 -25.91 0.15
N PRO A 173 7.66 -27.08 0.50
CA PRO A 173 8.93 -27.11 1.21
C PRO A 173 10.07 -26.61 0.32
N ALA A 174 11.01 -25.90 0.93
CA ALA A 174 12.21 -25.39 0.28
C ALA A 174 13.04 -26.54 -0.35
N PRO A 175 13.72 -26.30 -1.49
CA PRO A 175 14.59 -27.30 -2.08
C PRO A 175 15.76 -27.61 -1.14
N THR A 176 15.82 -28.85 -0.65
CA THR A 176 16.93 -29.36 0.16
C THR A 176 18.24 -29.28 -0.61
N LYS A 177 19.23 -28.55 -0.06
CA LYS A 177 20.59 -28.51 -0.58
C LYS A 177 21.17 -29.94 -0.61
N ALA A 178 21.51 -30.43 -1.80
CA ALA A 178 22.19 -31.71 -1.98
C ALA A 178 23.54 -31.70 -1.25
N LYS A 179 23.79 -32.71 -0.40
CA LYS A 179 25.08 -32.91 0.26
C LYS A 179 26.17 -33.18 -0.79
N PRO A 180 27.41 -32.69 -0.61
CA PRO A 180 28.51 -33.01 -1.51
C PRO A 180 28.88 -34.50 -1.36
N ARG A 181 28.87 -35.25 -2.47
CA ARG A 181 29.39 -36.62 -2.52
C ARG A 181 30.90 -36.57 -2.25
N GLN A 182 31.33 -37.06 -1.09
CA GLN A 182 32.73 -37.33 -0.81
C GLN A 182 33.21 -38.42 -1.78
N ARG A 183 34.15 -38.08 -2.67
CA ARG A 183 34.91 -39.07 -3.44
C ARG A 183 35.89 -39.73 -2.48
N ARG A 184 35.72 -41.04 -2.24
CA ARG A 184 36.76 -41.87 -1.63
C ARG A 184 37.97 -41.88 -2.56
N ALA A 185 39.13 -41.54 -2.01
CA ALA A 185 40.42 -41.85 -2.60
C ALA A 185 40.63 -43.36 -2.51
N GLU A 186 40.81 -44.02 -3.66
CA GLU A 186 41.45 -45.33 -3.73
C GLU A 186 42.96 -45.09 -3.87
N VAL A 187 43.70 -45.68 -2.95
CA VAL A 187 45.17 -45.73 -2.90
C VAL A 187 45.56 -47.21 -2.97
N ALA A 188 46.54 -47.50 -3.83
CA ALA A 188 47.36 -48.72 -3.94
C ALA A 188 46.66 -49.99 -4.45
N ALA A 189 47.23 -50.81 -5.33
CA ALA A 189 48.63 -51.02 -5.71
C ALA A 189 48.75 -51.46 -7.18
#